data_AF-C8P762-F1
#
_entry.id   AF-C8P762-F1
#
_cell.length_a   1.000
_cell.length_b   1.000
_cell.length_c   1.000
_cell.angle_alpha   90.00
_cell.angle_beta   90.00
_cell.angle_gamma   90.00
#
_symmetry.space_group_name_H-M   'P 1'
#
loop_
_entity.id
_entity.type
_entity.pdbx_description
1 polymer ?
#
loop_
_entity_poly.entity_id
_entity_poly.type
_entity_poly.pdbx_seq_one_letter_code
_entity_poly.pdbx_strand_id
1 'polypeptide(L)'
;MDNIVNSFVTLAAANTGGYSSIILIVLMIALMYFFMIRPQQKQRKQHQEMMNELHKGDEVVTIGRLHGKIDEVNKDNQTVTLDCEGIYLTFDMVAIARVLKRAGEEGQQAAQPAAPAPTSAKEEAAADAKPADDATEAKAADDDQESK
;
A
#
# COMPACT_ATOMS: atom_id res chain seq x y z
N MET A 1 9.17 -12.17 -5.87
CA MET A 1 8.19 -11.65 -6.86
C MET A 1 8.28 -12.39 -8.20
N ASP A 2 9.10 -13.44 -8.25
CA ASP A 2 9.52 -14.12 -9.47
C ASP A 2 8.48 -15.14 -9.96
N ASN A 3 7.67 -15.66 -9.05
CA ASN A 3 6.65 -16.66 -9.35
C ASN A 3 5.46 -16.09 -10.15
N ILE A 4 5.10 -14.82 -9.95
CA ILE A 4 3.99 -14.18 -10.69
C ILE A 4 4.43 -13.90 -12.14
N VAL A 5 5.67 -13.46 -12.32
CA VAL A 5 6.25 -13.20 -13.65
C VAL A 5 6.40 -14.50 -14.44
N ASN A 6 6.91 -15.57 -13.82
CA ASN A 6 7.02 -16.88 -14.49
C ASN A 6 5.66 -17.51 -14.81
N SER A 7 4.65 -17.31 -13.95
CA SER A 7 3.30 -17.86 -14.19
C SER A 7 2.59 -17.16 -15.37
N PHE A 8 2.75 -15.85 -15.49
CA PHE A 8 2.18 -15.07 -16.59
C PHE A 8 2.87 -15.39 -17.94
N VAL A 9 4.18 -15.60 -17.93
CA VAL A 9 4.94 -16.03 -19.11
C VAL A 9 4.57 -17.45 -19.56
N THR A 10 4.31 -18.36 -18.62
CA THR A 10 3.94 -19.76 -18.94
C THR A 10 2.53 -19.87 -19.56
N LEU A 11 1.58 -19.02 -19.16
CA LEU A 11 0.24 -18.97 -19.77
C LEU A 11 0.25 -18.38 -21.20
N ALA A 12 1.14 -17.44 -21.48
CA ALA A 12 1.30 -16.85 -22.81
C ALA A 12 2.00 -17.78 -23.83
N ALA A 13 2.80 -18.75 -23.36
CA ALA A 13 3.52 -19.70 -24.22
C ALA A 13 2.62 -20.78 -24.85
N ALA A 14 1.39 -20.97 -24.37
CA ALA A 14 0.48 -22.01 -24.86
C ALA A 14 -0.25 -21.68 -26.18
N ASN A 15 -0.08 -20.47 -26.75
CA ASN A 15 -0.73 -20.05 -27.99
C ASN A 15 0.32 -19.59 -29.03
N THR A 16 0.82 -20.54 -29.84
CA THR A 16 1.99 -20.35 -30.72
C THR A 16 1.63 -20.46 -32.21
N GLY A 17 1.74 -19.34 -32.94
CA GLY A 17 1.70 -19.33 -34.40
C GLY A 17 2.08 -17.99 -35.04
N GLY A 18 3.28 -17.93 -35.65
CA GLY A 18 3.70 -16.88 -36.58
C GLY A 18 4.30 -15.61 -35.96
N TYR A 19 5.01 -14.81 -36.77
CA TYR A 19 5.67 -13.55 -36.40
C TYR A 19 4.80 -12.56 -35.59
N SER A 20 3.47 -12.66 -35.68
CA SER A 20 2.52 -11.95 -34.83
C SER A 20 2.66 -12.28 -33.34
N SER A 21 3.06 -13.50 -32.97
CA SER A 21 3.29 -13.91 -31.57
C SER A 21 4.56 -13.28 -31.00
N ILE A 22 5.63 -13.16 -31.78
CA ILE A 22 6.87 -12.48 -31.38
C ILE A 22 6.60 -10.99 -31.16
N ILE A 23 5.84 -10.36 -32.06
CA ILE A 23 5.43 -8.96 -31.91
C ILE A 23 4.55 -8.78 -30.66
N LEU A 24 3.58 -9.68 -30.42
CA LEU A 24 2.73 -9.65 -29.23
C LEU A 24 3.56 -9.83 -27.93
N ILE A 25 4.52 -10.75 -27.92
CA ILE A 25 5.41 -11.02 -26.78
C ILE A 25 6.31 -9.81 -26.49
N VAL A 26 6.91 -9.21 -27.51
CA VAL A 26 7.75 -8.02 -27.34
C VAL A 26 6.92 -6.85 -26.86
N LEU A 27 5.70 -6.67 -27.36
CA LEU A 27 4.76 -5.64 -26.90
C LEU A 27 4.37 -5.84 -25.43
N MET A 28 4.08 -7.07 -25.02
CA MET A 28 3.73 -7.40 -23.62
C MET A 28 4.91 -7.17 -22.67
N ILE A 29 6.11 -7.61 -23.05
CA ILE A 29 7.33 -7.37 -22.28
C ILE A 29 7.64 -5.87 -22.19
N ALA A 30 7.46 -5.13 -23.29
CA ALA A 30 7.64 -3.68 -23.30
C ALA A 30 6.67 -2.97 -22.36
N LEU A 31 5.38 -3.36 -22.35
CA LEU A 31 4.38 -2.80 -21.44
C LEU A 31 4.69 -3.14 -19.98
N MET A 32 5.01 -4.40 -19.66
CA MET A 32 5.36 -4.83 -18.30
C MET A 32 6.61 -4.11 -17.79
N TYR A 33 7.66 -4.00 -18.61
CA TYR A 33 8.90 -3.30 -18.25
C TYR A 33 8.66 -1.81 -18.01
N PHE A 34 7.91 -1.17 -18.91
CA PHE A 34 7.62 0.25 -18.81
C PHE A 34 6.77 0.57 -17.56
N PHE A 35 5.77 -0.28 -17.28
CA PHE A 35 4.89 -0.08 -16.15
C PHE A 35 5.50 -0.49 -14.81
N MET A 36 6.52 -1.35 -14.76
CA MET A 36 7.18 -1.74 -13.49
C MET A 36 8.38 -0.85 -13.16
N ILE A 37 9.22 -0.50 -14.14
CA ILE A 37 10.48 0.21 -13.87
C ILE A 37 10.25 1.66 -13.44
N ARG A 38 9.19 2.28 -13.96
CA ARG A 38 8.81 3.66 -13.66
C ARG A 38 8.26 3.86 -12.24
N PRO A 39 7.31 3.06 -11.72
CA PRO A 39 6.82 3.22 -10.35
C PRO A 39 7.82 2.74 -9.30
N GLN A 40 8.64 1.72 -9.58
CA GLN A 40 9.51 1.13 -8.58
C GLN A 40 10.65 2.07 -8.16
N GLN A 41 11.21 2.85 -9.11
CA GLN A 41 12.21 3.86 -8.78
C GLN A 41 11.65 4.97 -7.88
N LYS A 42 10.37 5.33 -8.02
CA LYS A 42 9.75 6.37 -7.19
C LYS A 42 9.66 5.94 -5.73
N GLN A 43 9.31 4.68 -5.46
CA GLN A 43 9.24 4.14 -4.09
C GLN A 43 10.64 4.05 -3.45
N ARG A 44 11.66 3.61 -4.20
CA ARG A 44 13.04 3.55 -3.69
C ARG A 44 13.63 4.92 -3.40
N LYS A 45 13.36 5.91 -4.26
CA LYS A 45 13.79 7.30 -4.07
C LYS A 45 13.12 7.94 -2.87
N GLN A 46 11.80 7.81 -2.74
CA GLN A 46 11.06 8.32 -1.58
C GLN A 46 11.58 7.73 -0.26
N HIS A 47 11.90 6.45 -0.25
CA HIS A 47 12.44 5.81 0.94
C HIS A 47 13.85 6.29 1.29
N GLN A 48 14.72 6.50 0.30
CA GLN A 48 16.05 7.10 0.51
C GLN A 48 15.98 8.57 0.92
N GLU A 49 15.07 9.35 0.35
CA GLU A 49 14.82 10.75 0.69
C GLU A 49 14.40 10.87 2.17
N MET A 50 13.48 10.02 2.63
CA MET A 50 13.09 9.97 4.05
C MET A 50 14.29 9.71 4.97
N MET A 51 15.21 8.81 4.60
CA MET A 51 16.43 8.57 5.41
C MET A 51 17.33 9.79 5.45
N ASN A 52 17.48 10.48 4.33
CA ASN A 52 18.33 11.67 4.25
C ASN A 52 17.73 12.86 5.02
N GLU A 53 16.41 12.89 5.12
CA GLU A 53 15.70 13.92 5.83
C GLU A 53 15.89 13.77 7.34
N LEU A 54 15.88 12.58 7.97
CA LEU A 54 15.95 12.44 9.44
C LEU A 54 17.06 13.29 10.12
N HIS A 55 16.67 14.13 11.08
CA HIS A 55 17.56 15.01 11.84
C HIS A 55 17.46 14.74 13.36
N LYS A 56 18.52 15.11 14.10
CA LYS A 56 18.50 15.11 15.56
C LYS A 56 17.40 16.06 16.04
N GLY A 57 16.59 15.59 16.98
CA GLY A 57 15.50 16.35 17.58
C GLY A 57 14.13 16.11 16.97
N ASP A 58 14.02 15.38 15.86
CA ASP A 58 12.72 15.06 15.27
C ASP A 58 11.92 14.10 16.14
N GLU A 59 10.62 14.34 16.21
CA GLU A 59 9.67 13.42 16.82
C GLU A 59 9.17 12.45 15.75
N VAL A 60 9.35 11.16 15.97
CA VAL A 60 9.12 10.14 14.95
C VAL A 60 8.27 8.99 15.49
N VAL A 61 7.63 8.29 14.57
CA VAL A 61 6.92 7.05 14.86
C VAL A 61 7.54 5.92 14.07
N THR A 62 7.92 4.86 14.77
CA THR A 62 8.46 3.65 14.16
C THR A 62 7.35 2.77 13.58
N ILE A 63 7.70 1.74 12.80
CA ILE A 63 6.75 0.78 12.22
C ILE A 63 5.92 0.08 13.31
N GLY A 64 6.51 -0.15 14.48
CA GLY A 64 5.83 -0.72 15.65
C GLY A 64 4.87 0.24 16.38
N ARG A 65 4.64 1.42 15.81
CA ARG A 65 3.91 2.54 16.43
C ARG A 65 4.54 3.05 17.73
N LEU A 66 5.84 2.83 17.92
CA LEU A 66 6.57 3.44 19.02
C LEU A 66 6.78 4.91 18.70
N HIS A 67 6.48 5.78 19.67
CA HIS A 67 6.73 7.20 19.60
C HIS A 67 8.03 7.50 20.32
N GLY A 68 8.89 8.32 19.72
CA GLY A 68 10.14 8.71 20.32
C GLY A 68 10.74 9.92 19.64
N LYS A 69 11.75 10.50 20.27
CA LYS A 69 12.51 11.62 19.75
C LYS A 69 13.89 11.14 19.29
N ILE A 70 14.36 11.61 18.15
CA ILE A 70 15.71 11.29 17.67
C ILE A 70 16.73 12.04 18.53
N ASP A 71 17.58 11.29 19.22
CA ASP A 71 18.71 11.83 19.98
C ASP A 71 19.96 11.91 19.10
N GLU A 72 20.24 10.83 18.37
CA GLU A 72 21.40 10.73 17.49
C GLU A 72 21.06 10.07 16.14
N VAL A 73 21.70 10.54 15.07
CA VAL A 73 21.62 9.97 13.73
C VAL A 73 23.03 9.59 13.30
N ASN A 74 23.24 8.31 13.01
CA ASN A 74 24.49 7.79 12.43
C ASN A 74 24.24 7.43 10.96
N LYS A 75 24.72 8.29 10.05
CA LYS A 75 24.53 8.13 8.61
C LYS A 75 25.41 7.04 8.00
N ASP A 76 26.58 6.76 8.60
CA ASP A 76 27.52 5.75 8.09
C ASP A 76 26.96 4.34 8.26
N ASN A 77 26.35 4.07 9.41
CA ASN A 77 25.76 2.77 9.73
C ASN A 77 24.24 2.72 9.49
N GLN A 78 23.65 3.78 8.94
CA GLN A 78 22.20 3.90 8.71
C GLN A 78 21.34 3.61 9.95
N THR A 79 21.80 4.06 11.12
CA THR A 79 21.13 3.85 12.42
C THR A 79 20.75 5.17 13.09
N VAL A 80 19.71 5.13 13.90
CA VAL A 80 19.19 6.25 14.69
C VAL A 80 18.95 5.81 16.12
N THR A 81 19.37 6.63 17.07
CA THR A 81 19.08 6.42 18.49
C THR A 81 17.87 7.25 18.87
N LEU A 82 16.82 6.57 19.32
CA LEU A 82 15.57 7.17 19.76
C LEU A 82 15.53 7.20 21.29
N ASP A 83 15.16 8.35 21.83
CA ASP A 83 14.77 8.52 23.22
C ASP A 83 13.26 8.22 23.35
N CYS A 84 12.95 7.16 24.08
CA CYS A 84 11.61 6.73 24.44
C CYS A 84 11.48 6.78 25.96
N GLU A 85 11.01 7.91 26.49
CA GLU A 85 10.79 8.11 27.93
C GLU A 85 12.05 7.87 28.79
N GLY A 86 13.22 8.31 28.33
CA GLY A 86 14.50 8.16 29.04
C GLY A 86 15.23 6.85 28.76
N ILE A 87 14.70 6.01 27.86
CA ILE A 87 15.38 4.82 27.35
C ILE A 87 15.89 5.11 25.94
N TYR A 88 17.20 5.00 25.77
CA TYR A 88 17.88 5.16 24.47
C TYR A 88 17.95 3.81 23.75
N LEU A 89 17.29 3.73 22.61
CA LEU A 89 17.24 2.53 21.78
C LEU A 89 17.74 2.86 20.38
N THR A 90 18.67 2.05 19.87
CA THR A 90 19.18 2.19 18.51
C THR A 90 18.36 1.34 17.56
N PHE A 91 17.84 1.96 16.51
CA PHE A 91 17.09 1.33 15.44
C PHE A 91 17.73 1.64 14.09
N ASP A 92 17.48 0.80 13.10
CA ASP A 92 17.80 1.14 11.72
C ASP A 92 16.90 2.28 11.23
N MET A 93 17.43 3.15 10.38
CA MET A 93 16.66 4.26 9.79
C MET A 93 15.45 3.73 9.00
N VAL A 94 15.54 2.51 8.45
CA VAL A 94 14.45 1.80 7.77
C VAL A 94 13.23 1.57 8.67
N ALA A 95 13.43 1.52 9.99
CA ALA A 95 12.38 1.26 10.97
C ALA A 95 11.52 2.50 11.28
N ILE A 96 11.90 3.67 10.79
CA ILE A 96 11.12 4.90 10.94
C ILE A 96 10.03 4.94 9.88
N ALA A 97 8.78 5.00 10.33
CA ALA A 97 7.62 4.99 9.44
C ALA A 97 7.19 6.41 9.03
N ARG A 98 7.30 7.37 9.95
CA ARG A 98 6.92 8.77 9.71
C ARG A 98 7.54 9.72 10.74
N VAL A 99 7.73 10.96 10.34
CA VAL A 99 8.12 12.07 11.21
C VAL A 99 6.85 12.85 11.59
N LEU A 100 6.60 13.03 12.89
CA LEU A 100 5.47 13.78 13.44
C LEU A 100 5.76 15.27 13.55
N LYS A 101 6.96 15.60 14.01
CA LYS A 101 7.41 16.97 14.20
C LYS A 101 8.86 17.07 13.81
N ARG A 102 9.16 17.93 12.85
CA ARG A 102 10.53 18.27 12.49
C ARG A 102 11.07 19.26 13.51
N ALA A 103 12.32 19.07 13.94
CA ALA A 103 13.00 20.00 14.85
C ALA A 103 13.12 21.44 14.31
N GLY A 104 12.80 21.68 13.03
CA GLY A 104 12.82 23.00 12.37
C GLY A 104 11.46 23.57 11.97
N GLU A 105 10.33 22.92 12.30
CA GLU A 105 8.98 23.33 11.84
C GLU A 105 8.10 23.92 12.96
N GLU A 106 8.71 24.50 14.00
CA GLU A 106 7.99 25.40 14.90
C GLU A 106 7.79 26.76 14.20
N GLY A 107 6.81 26.83 13.30
CA GLY A 107 6.53 28.07 12.57
C GLY A 107 5.32 28.10 11.63
N GLN A 108 4.61 27.00 11.39
CA GLN A 108 3.43 27.06 10.51
C GLN A 108 2.34 26.04 10.83
N GLN A 109 1.88 25.99 12.09
CA GLN A 109 0.54 25.49 12.38
C GLN A 109 -0.08 26.18 13.60
N ALA A 110 -0.38 27.47 13.44
CA ALA A 110 -1.26 28.21 14.32
C ALA A 110 -2.17 29.12 13.47
N ALA A 111 -3.19 28.51 12.86
CA ALA A 111 -4.43 29.17 12.47
C ALA A 111 -5.56 28.12 12.42
N GLN A 112 -5.87 27.54 13.58
CA GLN A 112 -7.24 27.11 13.85
C GLN A 112 -8.08 28.38 14.10
N PRO A 113 -9.38 28.33 13.79
CA PRO A 113 -10.31 28.41 14.91
C PRO A 113 -11.27 27.22 14.91
N ALA A 114 -11.41 26.65 16.10
CA ALA A 114 -12.35 25.60 16.43
C ALA A 114 -13.82 26.10 16.49
N ALA A 115 -14.73 25.24 16.02
CA ALA A 115 -16.10 24.91 16.48
C ALA A 115 -17.13 26.02 16.80
N PRO A 116 -18.39 25.84 16.34
CA PRO A 116 -19.37 25.20 17.22
C PRO A 116 -20.29 24.16 16.53
N ALA A 117 -20.64 23.10 17.25
CA ALA A 117 -21.75 22.17 16.98
C ALA A 117 -23.10 22.78 17.44
N PRO A 118 -24.28 22.13 17.35
CA PRO A 118 -24.91 21.20 16.39
C PRO A 118 -26.27 21.79 15.88
N THR A 119 -27.21 20.96 15.38
CA THR A 119 -28.55 21.25 14.76
C THR A 119 -28.47 21.42 13.24
N SER A 120 -29.07 20.58 12.40
CA SER A 120 -30.44 20.07 12.41
C SER A 120 -30.51 18.60 12.01
N ALA A 121 -31.25 17.83 12.81
CA ALA A 121 -31.90 16.60 12.37
C ALA A 121 -33.32 16.94 11.89
N LYS A 122 -33.86 16.05 11.04
CA LYS A 122 -35.22 15.95 10.46
C LYS A 122 -35.22 16.26 8.96
N GLU A 123 -35.46 15.32 8.05
CA GLU A 123 -36.54 14.31 7.95
C GLU A 123 -35.95 13.09 7.16
N GLU A 124 -35.99 11.82 7.58
CA GLU A 124 -37.14 10.87 7.56
C GLU A 124 -37.99 11.01 6.28
N ALA A 125 -38.43 10.02 5.52
CA ALA A 125 -38.57 8.58 5.57
C ALA A 125 -38.59 8.09 4.09
N ALA A 126 -38.57 6.83 3.69
CA ALA A 126 -39.06 5.59 4.24
C ALA A 126 -38.33 4.45 3.46
N ALA A 127 -37.86 3.38 4.10
CA ALA A 127 -38.57 2.10 4.29
C ALA A 127 -38.91 1.43 2.93
N ASP A 128 -38.47 0.22 2.61
CA ASP A 128 -38.80 -1.07 3.24
C ASP A 128 -37.78 -2.12 2.73
N ALA A 129 -37.07 -2.91 3.54
CA ALA A 129 -37.51 -4.03 4.39
C ALA A 129 -38.12 -5.23 3.61
N LYS A 130 -37.22 -6.11 3.11
CA LYS A 130 -37.23 -7.59 3.12
C LYS A 130 -38.46 -8.23 3.82
N PRO A 131 -39.14 -9.29 3.29
CA PRO A 131 -38.51 -10.62 3.13
C PRO A 131 -39.10 -11.55 2.05
N ALA A 132 -38.42 -12.71 1.88
CA ALA A 132 -38.93 -14.06 1.56
C ALA A 132 -39.95 -14.20 0.40
N ASP A 133 -39.90 -15.14 -0.52
CA ASP A 133 -39.55 -16.56 -0.51
C ASP A 133 -39.76 -17.02 -1.99
N ASP A 134 -39.62 -18.30 -2.27
CA ASP A 134 -39.95 -19.02 -3.52
C ASP A 134 -38.75 -19.09 -4.49
N ALA A 135 -37.92 -20.14 -4.43
CA ALA A 135 -38.19 -21.52 -4.86
C ALA A 135 -38.45 -21.64 -6.36
N THR A 136 -37.90 -22.72 -6.93
CA THR A 136 -38.22 -23.25 -8.27
C THR A 136 -37.43 -22.54 -9.40
N GLU A 137 -36.59 -23.18 -10.21
CA GLU A 137 -36.59 -24.55 -10.69
C GLU A 137 -35.16 -24.95 -11.07
N ALA A 138 -34.71 -26.05 -10.48
CA ALA A 138 -33.64 -26.86 -11.05
C ALA A 138 -34.16 -27.45 -12.36
N LYS A 139 -33.39 -27.31 -13.45
CA LYS A 139 -33.49 -28.22 -14.58
C LYS A 139 -32.14 -28.88 -14.79
N ALA A 140 -31.94 -29.95 -14.02
CA ALA A 140 -31.15 -31.08 -14.45
C ALA A 140 -31.97 -31.84 -15.50
N ALA A 141 -31.37 -32.06 -16.67
CA ALA A 141 -31.75 -33.08 -17.63
C ALA A 141 -30.53 -33.33 -18.52
N ASP A 142 -29.64 -34.18 -18.03
CA ASP A 142 -28.72 -34.98 -18.86
C ASP A 142 -28.49 -36.29 -18.06
N ASP A 143 -29.56 -37.10 -18.01
CA ASP A 143 -29.50 -38.57 -18.04
C ASP A 143 -29.25 -38.92 -19.53
N ASP A 144 -28.36 -39.82 -19.94
CA ASP A 144 -28.23 -41.20 -19.50
C ASP A 144 -26.82 -41.74 -19.79
N GLN A 145 -26.36 -42.59 -18.87
CA GLN A 145 -25.30 -43.54 -19.07
C GLN A 145 -25.90 -44.83 -19.70
N GLU A 146 -25.23 -45.36 -20.74
CA GLU A 146 -25.21 -46.78 -21.12
C GLU A 146 -26.39 -47.38 -21.92
N SER A 147 -26.17 -47.67 -23.21
CA SER A 147 -26.53 -48.99 -23.77
C SER A 147 -25.70 -49.33 -25.03
N LYS A 148 -24.90 -50.39 -24.88
CA LYS A 148 -24.41 -51.36 -25.88
C LYS A 148 -23.44 -50.94 -26.98
#